data_AF-A0A951P4E9-F1
#
_entry.id   AF-A0A951P4E9-F1
#
_cell.length_a   1.000
_cell.length_b   1.000
_cell.length_c   1.000
_cell.angle_alpha   90.00
_cell.angle_beta   90.00
_cell.angle_gamma   90.00
#
_symmetry.space_group_name_H-M   'P 1'
#
loop_
_entity.id
_entity.type
_entity.pdbx_description
1 polymer ?
#
loop_
_entity_poly.entity_id
_entity_poly.type
_entity_poly.pdbx_seq_one_letter_code
_entity_poly.pdbx_strand_id
1 'polypeptide(L)'
;MTYLGQHVEITEQDAGWIGVWWHEGGMIQLGFFSSAPDAWQAVTELIQRDLAVRCLLSVIDEWRDREHIDDVEYALGVNSLVEFVLA
;
A
#
# COMPACT_ATOMS: atom_id res chain seq x y z
N MET A 1 -6.58 -4.85 15.65
CA MET A 1 -6.67 -3.44 16.08
C MET A 1 -7.13 -2.62 14.89
N THR A 2 -8.20 -1.84 15.04
CA THR A 2 -8.75 -1.01 13.96
C THR A 2 -8.27 0.44 14.12
N TYR A 3 -7.65 1.01 13.11
CA TYR A 3 -7.18 2.41 13.08
C TYR A 3 -7.59 3.05 11.76
N LEU A 4 -8.32 4.17 11.80
CA LEU A 4 -8.83 4.87 10.61
C LEU A 4 -9.59 3.95 9.61
N GLY A 5 -10.39 3.01 10.14
CA GLY A 5 -11.11 2.03 9.31
C GLY A 5 -10.23 0.91 8.74
N GLN A 6 -8.93 0.93 9.00
CA GLN A 6 -7.98 -0.11 8.58
C GLN A 6 -7.75 -1.10 9.72
N HIS A 7 -7.52 -2.36 9.38
CA HIS A 7 -7.22 -3.40 10.36
C HIS A 7 -6.08 -4.30 9.88
N VAL A 8 -5.07 -4.52 10.75
CA VAL A 8 -4.01 -5.50 10.53
C VAL A 8 -4.27 -6.76 11.34
N GLU A 9 -4.17 -7.91 10.69
CA GLU A 9 -4.20 -9.24 11.30
C GLU A 9 -2.84 -9.93 11.05
N ILE A 10 -2.29 -10.54 12.11
CA ILE A 10 -1.12 -11.40 12.02
C ILE A 10 -1.58 -12.78 12.45
N THR A 11 -1.55 -13.74 11.53
CA THR A 11 -2.13 -15.07 11.75
C THR A 11 -1.07 -16.15 11.55
N GLU A 12 -1.03 -17.11 12.46
CA GLU A 12 -0.21 -18.32 12.31
C GLU A 12 -0.91 -19.28 11.34
N GLN A 13 -0.19 -19.74 10.31
CA GLN A 13 -0.64 -20.78 9.37
C GLN A 13 0.47 -21.80 9.16
N ASP A 14 0.11 -23.08 9.33
CA ASP A 14 1.00 -24.24 9.25
C ASP A 14 2.25 -24.11 10.15
N ALA A 15 3.36 -23.66 9.55
CA ALA A 15 4.68 -23.48 10.19
C ALA A 15 5.20 -22.04 10.06
N GLY A 16 4.35 -21.09 9.71
CA GLY A 16 4.72 -19.71 9.46
C GLY A 16 3.63 -18.72 9.83
N TRP A 17 3.85 -17.48 9.44
CA TRP A 17 3.01 -16.33 9.77
C TRP A 17 2.58 -15.62 8.50
N ILE A 18 1.36 -15.11 8.51
CA ILE A 18 0.77 -14.33 7.44
C ILE A 18 0.38 -12.97 8.00
N GLY A 19 0.69 -11.92 7.24
CA GLY A 19 0.20 -10.57 7.49
C GLY A 19 -0.95 -10.23 6.56
N VAL A 20 -2.08 -9.78 7.13
CA VAL A 20 -3.24 -9.33 6.36
C VAL A 20 -3.52 -7.88 6.69
N TRP A 21 -3.73 -7.08 5.65
CA TRP A 21 -4.17 -5.70 5.77
C TRP A 21 -5.55 -5.55 5.14
N TRP A 22 -6.52 -5.17 5.97
CA TRP A 22 -7.86 -4.80 5.58
C TRP A 22 -7.95 -3.28 5.51
N HIS A 23 -8.37 -2.75 4.36
CA HIS A 23 -8.57 -1.32 4.14
C HIS A 23 -9.82 -1.07 3.27
N GLU A 24 -10.15 0.19 3.01
CA GLU A 24 -11.35 0.56 2.25
C GLU A 24 -11.42 -0.05 0.83
N GLY A 25 -10.26 -0.36 0.24
CA GLY A 25 -10.15 -0.98 -1.09
C GLY A 25 -10.25 -2.50 -1.08
N GLY A 26 -10.33 -3.14 0.09
CA GLY A 26 -10.43 -4.58 0.24
C GLY A 26 -9.37 -5.17 1.15
N MET A 27 -8.93 -6.38 0.81
CA MET A 27 -8.01 -7.17 1.61
C MET A 27 -6.75 -7.49 0.82
N ILE A 28 -5.60 -7.24 1.44
CA ILE A 28 -4.28 -7.61 0.93
C ILE A 28 -3.68 -8.61 1.90
N GLN A 29 -3.48 -9.84 1.42
CA GLN A 29 -2.74 -10.88 2.13
C GLN A 29 -1.29 -10.89 1.63
N LEU A 30 -0.36 -10.61 2.52
CA LEU A 30 1.07 -10.76 2.27
C LEU A 30 1.47 -12.24 2.43
N GLY A 31 2.59 -12.62 1.82
CA GLY A 31 3.05 -14.01 1.75
C GLY A 31 3.35 -14.68 3.10
N PHE A 32 4.01 -15.83 3.05
CA PHE A 32 4.42 -16.56 4.26
C PHE A 32 5.73 -16.03 4.83
N PHE A 33 5.75 -15.82 6.14
CA PHE A 33 6.90 -15.34 6.91
C PHE A 33 7.33 -16.36 7.96
N SER A 34 8.63 -16.36 8.29
CA SER A 34 9.22 -17.23 9.31
C SER A 34 8.81 -16.87 10.74
N SER A 35 8.41 -15.62 10.99
CA SER A 35 8.04 -15.14 12.32
C SER A 35 6.96 -14.06 12.28
N ALA A 36 6.21 -13.92 13.38
CA ALA A 36 5.21 -12.87 13.53
C ALA A 36 5.77 -11.45 13.37
N PRO A 37 6.96 -11.10 13.93
CA PRO A 37 7.59 -9.81 13.70
C PRO A 37 7.89 -9.53 12.23
N ASP A 38 8.35 -10.52 11.46
CA ASP A 38 8.64 -10.34 10.02
C ASP A 38 7.35 -10.04 9.25
N ALA A 39 6.26 -10.77 9.54
CA ALA A 39 4.94 -10.53 8.95
C ALA A 39 4.41 -9.13 9.32
N TRP A 40 4.57 -8.73 10.58
CA TRP A 40 4.20 -7.39 11.04
C TRP A 40 4.99 -6.31 10.31
N GLN A 41 6.31 -6.46 10.23
CA GLN A 41 7.18 -5.51 9.53
C GLN A 41 6.75 -5.35 8.08
N ALA A 42 6.54 -6.46 7.36
CA ALA A 42 6.11 -6.42 5.96
C ALA A 42 4.76 -5.71 5.77
N VAL A 43 3.77 -5.96 6.65
CA VAL A 43 2.49 -5.24 6.60
C VAL A 43 2.69 -3.74 6.85
N THR A 44 3.50 -3.37 7.84
CA THR A 44 3.74 -1.96 8.14
C THR A 44 4.49 -1.23 7.03
N GLU A 45 5.44 -1.89 6.38
CA GLU A 45 6.15 -1.33 5.21
C GLU A 45 5.19 -1.10 4.04
N LEU A 46 4.29 -2.04 3.76
CA LEU A 46 3.26 -1.87 2.74
C LEU A 46 2.36 -0.66 3.03
N ILE A 47 1.87 -0.54 4.27
CA ILE A 47 1.03 0.60 4.69
C ILE A 47 1.77 1.92 4.54
N GLN A 48 3.05 1.97 4.92
CA GLN A 48 3.87 3.17 4.78
C GLN A 48 4.06 3.57 3.32
N ARG A 49 4.30 2.61 2.42
CA ARG A 49 4.42 2.86 0.98
C ARG A 49 3.11 3.37 0.38
N ASP A 50 1.98 2.74 0.72
CA ASP A 50 0.66 3.19 0.27
C ASP A 50 0.37 4.62 0.73
N LEU A 51 0.64 4.94 2.00
CA LEU A 51 0.45 6.30 2.52
C LEU A 51 1.34 7.33 1.79
N ALA A 52 2.61 6.98 1.55
CA ALA A 52 3.52 7.85 0.80
C ALA A 52 3.02 8.09 -0.63
N VAL A 53 2.53 7.05 -1.30
CA VAL A 53 1.99 7.14 -2.66
C VAL A 53 0.71 7.97 -2.72
N ARG A 54 -0.21 7.85 -1.75
CA ARG A 54 -1.40 8.73 -1.69
C ARG A 54 -1.03 10.21 -1.61
N CYS A 55 0.00 10.55 -0.84
CA CYS A 55 0.49 11.93 -0.79
C CYS A 55 1.04 12.38 -2.15
N LEU A 56 1.82 11.53 -2.84
CA LEU A 56 2.38 11.85 -4.14
C LEU A 56 1.31 11.93 -5.24
N LEU A 57 0.28 11.08 -5.18
CA LEU A 57 -0.87 11.14 -6.09
C LEU A 57 -1.58 12.50 -6.01
N SER A 58 -1.76 13.06 -4.80
CA SER A 58 -2.36 14.39 -4.66
C SER A 58 -1.57 15.51 -5.34
N VAL A 59 -0.24 15.37 -5.43
CA VAL A 59 0.61 16.34 -6.15
C VAL A 59 0.44 16.18 -7.67
N ILE A 60 0.37 14.95 -8.15
CA ILE A 60 0.14 14.64 -9.57
C ILE A 60 -1.26 15.10 -10.00
N ASP A 61 -2.27 14.89 -9.15
CA ASP A 61 -3.64 15.40 -9.36
C ASP A 61 -3.63 16.93 -9.45
N GLU A 62 -2.96 17.62 -8.52
CA GLU A 62 -2.83 19.08 -8.56
C GLU A 62 -2.14 19.57 -9.84
N TRP A 63 -1.10 18.88 -10.31
CA TRP A 63 -0.41 19.24 -11.55
C TRP A 63 -1.30 19.07 -12.78
N ARG A 64 -2.12 18.02 -12.82
CA ARG A 64 -3.10 17.82 -13.89
C ARG A 64 -4.17 18.91 -13.86
N ASP A 65 -4.72 19.21 -12.68
CA ASP A 65 -5.77 20.23 -12.50
C ASP A 65 -5.30 21.64 -12.89
N ARG A 66 -4.00 21.92 -12.75
CA ARG A 66 -3.36 23.19 -13.15
C ARG A 66 -2.79 23.16 -14.57
N GLU A 67 -3.07 22.11 -15.35
CA GLU A 67 -2.58 21.94 -16.73
C GLU A 67 -1.04 21.97 -16.84
N HIS A 68 -0.33 21.54 -15.80
CA HIS A 68 1.14 21.41 -15.80
C HIS A 68 1.63 20.14 -16.49
N ILE A 69 0.77 19.11 -16.55
CA ILE A 69 1.02 17.82 -17.20
C ILE A 69 -0.21 17.42 -18.03
N ASP A 70 0.00 16.64 -19.08
CA ASP A 70 -1.09 16.08 -19.89
C ASP A 70 -1.61 14.73 -19.36
N ASP A 71 -2.63 14.17 -20.03
CA ASP A 71 -3.25 12.90 -19.64
C ASP A 71 -2.29 11.70 -19.73
N VAL A 72 -1.31 11.75 -20.64
CA VAL A 72 -0.32 10.68 -20.82
C VAL A 72 0.69 10.73 -19.68
N GLU A 73 1.22 11.92 -19.37
CA GLU A 73 2.13 12.16 -18.26
C GLU A 73 1.48 11.83 -16.91
N TYR A 74 0.21 12.18 -16.72
CA TYR A 74 -0.57 11.79 -15.56
C TYR A 74 -0.65 10.27 -15.41
N ALA A 75 -1.04 9.55 -16.47
CA ALA A 75 -1.16 8.10 -16.44
C ALA A 75 0.18 7.40 -16.15
N LEU A 76 1.28 7.91 -16.73
CA LEU A 76 2.63 7.42 -16.45
C LEU A 76 3.00 7.62 -14.97
N GLY A 77 2.75 8.81 -14.43
CA GLY A 77 3.01 9.12 -13.02
C GLY A 77 2.23 8.24 -12.06
N VAL A 78 0.92 8.06 -12.29
CA VAL A 78 0.07 7.16 -11.49
C VAL A 78 0.58 5.72 -11.54
N ASN A 79 0.88 5.19 -12.73
CA ASN A 79 1.37 3.82 -12.88
C ASN A 79 2.69 3.60 -12.15
N SER A 80 3.65 4.53 -12.27
CA SER A 80 4.93 4.42 -11.57
C SER A 80 4.78 4.42 -10.05
N LEU A 81 3.83 5.21 -9.51
CA LEU A 81 3.55 5.21 -8.07
C LEU A 81 2.89 3.91 -7.62
N VAL A 82 1.97 3.35 -8.42
CA VAL A 82 1.36 2.05 -8.13
C VAL A 82 2.42 0.93 -8.13
N GLU A 83 3.32 0.92 -9.13
CA GLU A 83 4.43 -0.03 -9.20
C GLU A 83 5.35 0.09 -7.97
N PHE A 84 5.61 1.29 -7.47
CA PHE A 84 6.40 1.49 -6.25
C PHE A 84 5.77 0.86 -4.99
N VAL A 85 4.44 0.84 -4.87
CA VAL A 85 3.78 0.15 -3.74
C VAL A 85 3.96 -1.36 -3.84
N LEU A 86 3.91 -1.91 -5.06
CA LEU A 86 3.89 -3.35 -5.32
C LEU A 86 5.28 -4.00 -5.44
N ALA A 87 6.33 -3.22 -5.69
CA ALA A 87 7.72 -3.67 -5.82
C ALA A 87 8.39 -4.01 -4.49
#